data_AF-A0A973FZW2-F1
#
_entry.id   AF-A0A973FZW2-F1
#
_cell.length_a   1.000
_cell.length_b   1.000
_cell.length_c   1.000
_cell.angle_alpha   90.00
_cell.angle_beta   90.00
_cell.angle_gamma   90.00
#
_symmetry.space_group_name_H-M   'P 1'
#
loop_
_entity.id
_entity.type
_entity.pdbx_description
1 polymer ?
#
loop_
_entity_poly.entity_id
_entity_poly.type
_entity_poly.pdbx_seq_one_letter_code
_entity_poly.pdbx_strand_id
1 'polypeptide(L)' 'MAAKDKALKEHSTYRSILILSAWGYVIVVFPILLLYAGKLLDEFMGTAPYFMLGLFFLALLTGIGRFYKEAWSRHKGV' A
#
# COMPACT_ATOMS: atom_id res chain seq x y z
N MET A 1 29.99 5.89 -23.29
CA MET A 1 28.98 4.99 -22.68
C MET A 1 28.48 5.48 -21.31
N ALA A 2 29.33 6.00 -20.43
CA ALA A 2 28.96 6.46 -19.07
C ALA A 2 27.88 7.58 -18.96
N ALA A 3 27.61 8.34 -20.03
CA ALA A 3 26.58 9.40 -20.00
C ALA A 3 25.15 8.87 -20.13
N LYS A 4 24.94 7.75 -20.85
CA LYS A 4 23.61 7.11 -21.00
C LYS A 4 23.15 6.49 -19.68
N ASP A 5 24.07 5.87 -18.93
CA ASP A 5 23.78 5.25 -17.64
C ASP A 5 23.36 6.25 -16.56
N LYS A 6 23.94 7.47 -16.56
CA LYS A 6 23.56 8.53 -15.60
C LYS A 6 22.13 9.02 -15.82
N ALA A 7 21.74 9.27 -17.07
CA ALA A 7 20.38 9.71 -17.39
C ALA A 7 19.33 8.64 -17.04
N LEU A 8 19.63 7.36 -17.26
CA LEU A 8 18.73 6.24 -16.94
C LEU A 8 18.55 6.08 -15.42
N LYS A 9 19.63 6.28 -14.64
CA LYS A 9 19.60 6.23 -13.18
C LYS A 9 18.87 7.43 -12.56
N GLU A 10 19.00 8.61 -13.16
CA GLU A 10 18.29 9.81 -12.71
C GLU A 10 16.76 9.64 -12.85
N HIS A 11 16.29 9.17 -14.02
CA HIS A 11 14.88 8.87 -14.25
C HIS A 11 14.32 7.83 -13.27
N SER A 12 15.13 6.85 -12.85
CA SER A 12 14.73 5.81 -11.89
C SER A 12 14.51 6.36 -10.47
N THR A 13 15.32 7.33 -10.04
CA THR A 13 15.22 7.94 -8.70
C THR A 13 13.94 8.75 -8.56
N TYR A 14 13.63 9.61 -9.55
CA TYR A 14 12.39 10.38 -9.55
C TYR A 14 11.16 9.47 -9.59
N ARG A 15 11.20 8.43 -10.44
CA ARG A 15 10.11 7.44 -10.52
C ARG A 15 9.86 6.75 -9.18
N SER A 16 10.90 6.43 -8.43
CA SER A 16 10.79 5.79 -7.11
C SER A 16 10.15 6.69 -6.07
N ILE A 17 10.50 7.99 -6.05
CA ILE A 17 9.92 8.97 -5.12
C ILE A 17 8.44 9.20 -5.45
N LEU A 18 8.11 9.31 -6.75
CA LEU A 18 6.72 9.41 -7.21
C LEU A 18 5.90 8.19 -6.81
N ILE A 19 6.44 6.98 -7.00
CA ILE A 19 5.81 5.73 -6.57
C ILE A 19 5.65 5.68 -5.05
N LEU A 20 6.66 6.06 -4.27
CA LEU A 20 6.56 6.11 -2.79
C LEU A 20 5.45 7.06 -2.33
N SER A 21 5.33 8.24 -2.94
CA SER A 21 4.26 9.19 -2.61
C SER A 21 2.87 8.65 -2.96
N ALA A 22 2.71 8.03 -4.14
CA ALA A 22 1.47 7.38 -4.54
C ALA A 22 1.10 6.21 -3.62
N TRP A 23 2.08 5.40 -3.21
CA TRP A 23 1.88 4.31 -2.27
C TRP A 23 1.49 4.80 -0.87
N GLY A 24 2.09 5.89 -0.40
CA GLY A 24 1.69 6.53 0.85
C GLY A 24 0.22 6.94 0.85
N TYR A 25 -0.25 7.53 -0.26
CA TYR A 25 -1.65 7.89 -0.43
C TYR A 25 -2.57 6.65 -0.41
N VAL A 26 -2.22 5.60 -1.15
CA VAL A 26 -2.99 4.36 -1.18
C VAL A 26 -3.16 3.78 0.22
N ILE A 27 -2.11 3.78 1.04
CA ILE A 27 -2.14 3.17 2.38
C ILE A 27 -3.00 3.95 3.37
N VAL A 28 -3.25 5.24 3.12
CA VAL A 28 -4.20 6.04 3.91
C VAL A 28 -5.63 5.85 3.40
N VAL A 29 -5.82 5.86 2.08
CA VAL A 29 -7.16 5.83 1.47
C VAL A 29 -7.80 4.44 1.49
N PHE A 30 -7.02 3.38 1.29
CA PHE A 30 -7.51 1.99 1.34
C PHE A 30 -8.24 1.64 2.65
N PRO A 31 -7.65 1.86 3.84
CA PRO A 31 -8.31 1.51 5.09
C PRO A 31 -9.58 2.31 5.33
N ILE A 32 -9.65 3.57 4.88
CA ILE A 32 -10.86 4.39 4.98
C ILE A 32 -11.96 3.81 4.08
N LEU A 33 -11.63 3.45 2.83
CA LEU A 33 -12.57 2.82 1.91
C LEU A 33 -13.07 1.46 2.44
N LEU A 34 -12.16 0.62 2.92
CA LEU A 34 -12.52 -0.70 3.47
C LEU A 34 -13.34 -0.59 4.75
N LEU A 35 -13.07 0.39 5.63
CA LEU A 35 -13.89 0.65 6.81
C LEU A 35 -15.31 1.02 6.43
N TYR A 36 -15.49 1.89 5.44
CA TYR A 36 -16.80 2.30 4.97
C TYR A 36 -17.55 1.16 4.28
N ALA A 37 -16.86 0.41 3.41
CA ALA A 37 -17.41 -0.79 2.79
C ALA A 37 -17.79 -1.85 3.84
N GLY A 38 -16.99 -1.99 4.90
CA GLY A 38 -17.26 -2.90 6.00
C GLY A 38 -18.45 -2.49 6.83
N LYS A 39 -18.62 -1.19 7.10
CA LYS A 39 -19.84 -0.64 7.70
C LYS A 39 -21.07 -0.98 6.87
N LEU A 40 -21.01 -0.74 5.56
CA LEU A 40 -22.13 -1.00 4.65
C LEU A 40 -22.48 -2.50 4.61
N LEU A 41 -21.45 -3.37 4.59
CA LEU A 41 -21.65 -4.81 4.55
C LEU A 41 -22.16 -5.36 5.90
N ASP A 42 -21.70 -4.82 7.02
CA ASP A 42 -22.21 -5.19 8.35
C ASP A 42 -23.68 -4.78 8.53
N GLU A 43 -24.08 -3.62 7.98
CA GLU A 43 -25.48 -3.19 7.96
C GLU A 43 -26.35 -4.08 7.07
N PHE A 44 -25.80 -4.57 5.95
CA PHE A 44 -26.52 -5.45 5.02
C PHE A 44 -26.65 -6.89 5.54
N MET A 45 -25.64 -7.40 6.23
CA MET A 45 -25.61 -8.78 6.77
C MET A 45 -26.16 -8.89 8.21
N GLY A 46 -26.35 -7.76 8.90
CA GLY A 46 -26.80 -7.75 10.30
C GLY A 46 -25.77 -8.32 11.29
N THR A 47 -24.51 -8.45 10.89
CA THR A 47 -23.41 -9.08 11.66
C THR A 47 -22.57 -8.10 12.47
N ALA A 48 -23.06 -6.87 12.66
CA ALA A 48 -22.35 -5.83 13.39
C ALA A 48 -21.92 -6.36 14.78
N PRO A 49 -20.61 -6.40 15.12
CA PRO A 49 -19.51 -5.59 14.58
C PRO A 49 -18.32 -6.37 13.96
N TYR A 50 -18.48 -7.67 13.68
CA TYR A 50 -17.33 -8.55 13.39
C TYR A 50 -16.71 -8.31 12.02
N PHE A 51 -17.51 -7.96 11.01
CA PHE A 51 -17.02 -7.79 9.65
C PHE A 51 -16.25 -6.47 9.46
N MET A 52 -16.71 -5.41 10.15
CA MET A 52 -16.04 -4.11 10.18
C MET A 52 -14.61 -4.22 10.74
N LEU A 53 -14.42 -4.99 11.81
CA LEU A 53 -13.08 -5.25 12.38
C LEU A 53 -12.22 -6.13 11.46
N GLY A 54 -12.82 -7.16 10.85
CA GLY A 54 -12.12 -8.01 9.88
C GLY A 54 -11.53 -7.23 8.71
N LEU A 55 -12.31 -6.34 8.10
CA LEU A 55 -11.85 -5.49 6.99
C LEU A 55 -10.83 -4.43 7.44
N PHE A 56 -10.93 -3.94 8.68
CA PHE A 56 -9.92 -3.05 9.25
C PHE A 56 -8.57 -3.75 9.40
N PHE A 57 -8.54 -4.96 9.98
CA PHE A 57 -7.32 -5.77 10.05
C PHE A 57 -6.80 -6.14 8.66
N LEU A 58 -7.69 -6.46 7.71
CA LEU A 58 -7.29 -6.78 6.35
C LEU A 58 -6.63 -5.58 5.67
N ALA A 59 -7.16 -4.38 5.82
CA ALA A 59 -6.56 -3.16 5.30
C ALA A 59 -5.21 -2.85 5.96
N LEU A 60 -5.11 -3.03 7.28
CA LEU A 60 -3.86 -2.85 8.04
C LEU A 60 -2.77 -3.85 7.60
N LEU A 61 -3.11 -5.14 7.55
CA LEU A 61 -2.20 -6.20 7.12
C LEU A 61 -1.78 -6.04 5.65
N THR A 62 -2.69 -5.60 4.79
CA THR A 62 -2.38 -5.33 3.37
C THR A 62 -1.41 -4.16 3.23
N GLY A 63 -1.60 -3.09 4.02
CA GLY A 63 -0.66 -1.96 4.08
C GLY A 63 0.74 -2.38 4.56
N ILE A 64 0.80 -3.10 5.68
CA ILE A 64 2.07 -3.56 6.28
C ILE A 64 2.76 -4.59 5.38
N GLY A 65 2.04 -5.60 4.89
CA GLY A 65 2.59 -6.65 4.04
C GLY A 65 3.19 -6.13 2.75
N ARG A 66 2.59 -5.08 2.15
CA ARG A 66 3.14 -4.44 0.96
C ARG A 66 4.39 -3.61 1.25
N PHE A 67 4.41 -2.88 2.37
CA PHE A 67 5.63 -2.21 2.84
C PHE A 67 6.75 -3.20 3.15
N TYR A 68 6.41 -4.34 3.74
CA TYR A 68 7.37 -5.40 4.03
C TYR A 68 7.96 -5.98 2.75
N LYS A 69 7.14 -6.17 1.70
CA LYS A 69 7.61 -6.63 0.38
C LYS A 69 8.57 -5.61 -0.25
N GLU A 70 8.26 -4.32 -0.15
CA GLU A 70 9.11 -3.24 -0.66
C GLU A 70 10.44 -3.15 0.12
N ALA A 71 10.39 -3.21 1.46
CA ALA A 71 11.56 -3.19 2.32
C ALA A 71 12.44 -4.45 2.15
N TRP A 72 11.83 -5.63 2.01
CA TRP A 72 12.55 -6.88 1.78
C TRP A 72 13.15 -6.96 0.38
N SER A 73 12.49 -6.38 -0.63
CA SER A 73 13.06 -6.24 -1.97
C SER A 73 14.34 -5.40 -1.98
N ARG A 74 14.48 -4.45 -1.04
CA ARG A 74 15.73 -3.70 -0.85
C ARG A 74 16.82 -4.50 -0.14
N HIS A 75 16.47 -5.52 0.64
CA HIS A 75 17.42 -6.35 1.37
C HIS A 75 18.02 -7.51 0.55
N LYS A 76 17.35 -7.98 -0.52
CA LYS A 76 17.93 -8.97 -1.45
C LYS A 76 18.85 -8.36 -2.53
N GLY A 77 19.31 -7.14 -2.31
CA GLY A 77 20.34 -6.48 -3.12
C GLY A 77 21.77 -6.77 -2.63
N VAL A 78 22.02 -7.99 -2.15
CA VAL A 78 23.36 -8.58 -1.95
C VAL A 78 23.50 -9.81 -2.82
#